data_AF-A0A1X7VHR8-F1
#
_entry.id   AF-A0A1X7VHR8-F1
#
_cell.length_a   1.000
_cell.length_b   1.000
_cell.length_c   1.000
_cell.angle_alpha   90.00
_cell.angle_beta   90.00
_cell.angle_gamma   90.00
#
_symmetry.space_group_name_H-M   'P 1'
#
loop_
_entity.id
_entity.type
_entity.pdbx_description
1 polymer ?
#
loop_
_entity_poly.entity_id
_entity_poly.type
_entity_poly.pdbx_seq_one_letter_code
_entity_poly.pdbx_strand_id
1 'polypeptide(L)'
;NNYYCESGSSGVPNITLSYREDQLWNGYQCLTIESACCSSKLSDVPLPWFYRDYDNATSTDYLELRICCDEGSYNENVLVNLYDLYVK
;
A
#
# COMPACT_ATOMS: atom_id res chain seq x y z
N ASN A 1 3.10 -12.35 -7.12
CA ASN A 1 3.02 -11.38 -6.01
C ASN A 1 2.58 -10.04 -6.54
N ASN A 2 1.41 -9.58 -6.11
CA ASN A 2 0.95 -8.21 -6.37
C ASN A 2 1.53 -7.34 -5.24
N TYR A 3 2.25 -6.27 -5.58
CA TYR A 3 2.86 -5.36 -4.61
C TYR A 3 2.59 -3.92 -5.01
N TYR A 4 2.47 -3.05 -4.01
CA TYR A 4 2.35 -1.60 -4.16
C TYR A 4 3.47 -0.95 -3.34
N CYS A 5 4.05 0.12 -3.87
CA CYS A 5 5.22 0.77 -3.29
C CYS A 5 4.99 2.29 -3.18
N GLU A 6 4.45 2.71 -2.05
CA GLU A 6 4.29 4.12 -1.70
C GLU A 6 4.80 4.31 -0.28
N SER A 7 5.55 5.37 -0.04
CA SER A 7 6.11 5.80 1.23
C SER A 7 5.40 7.05 1.69
N GLY A 8 5.21 7.19 3.01
CA GLY A 8 4.66 8.42 3.59
C GLY A 8 5.72 9.51 3.74
N SER A 9 6.97 9.21 3.38
CA SER A 9 8.12 10.11 3.52
C SER A 9 8.59 10.57 2.15
N SER A 10 8.65 11.89 1.95
CA SER A 10 9.17 12.53 0.75
C SER A 10 10.71 12.48 0.60
N GLY A 11 11.38 11.59 1.35
CA GLY A 11 12.84 11.48 1.43
C GLY A 11 13.27 10.36 2.37
N VAL A 12 14.49 10.46 2.93
CA VAL A 12 14.98 9.47 3.90
C VAL A 12 14.09 9.52 5.15
N PRO A 13 13.39 8.42 5.49
CA PRO A 13 12.51 8.39 6.64
C PRO A 13 13.32 8.53 7.94
N ASN A 14 12.76 9.26 8.89
CA ASN A 14 13.30 9.41 10.24
C ASN A 14 12.51 8.52 11.20
N ILE A 15 13.22 7.62 11.88
CA ILE A 15 12.67 6.63 12.81
C ILE A 15 11.88 7.23 13.99
N THR A 16 12.06 8.53 14.27
CA THR A 16 11.37 9.24 15.37
C THR A 16 10.14 10.01 14.92
N LEU A 17 9.88 10.10 13.61
CA LEU A 17 8.76 10.83 13.05
C LEU A 17 7.62 9.89 12.63
N SER A 18 6.39 10.36 12.81
CA SER A 18 5.20 9.72 12.24
C SER A 18 4.76 10.50 11.00
N TYR A 19 4.77 9.85 9.86
CA TYR A 19 4.33 10.41 8.58
C TYR A 19 2.83 10.19 8.42
N ARG A 20 2.03 11.20 8.76
CA ARG A 20 0.55 11.14 8.68
C ARG A 20 -0.06 12.02 7.59
N GLU A 21 0.74 12.93 7.03
CA GLU A 21 0.27 13.86 6.00
C GLU A 21 0.20 13.20 4.63
N ASP A 22 1.08 12.23 4.37
CA ASP A 22 1.10 11.45 3.14
C ASP A 22 0.52 10.07 3.41
N GLN A 23 -0.73 9.89 3.00
CA GLN A 23 -1.48 8.67 3.28
C GLN A 23 -1.12 7.60 2.25
N LEU A 24 -0.50 6.52 2.72
CA LEU A 24 -0.05 5.42 1.88
C LEU A 24 -1.12 4.82 0.96
N TRP A 25 -0.69 4.48 -0.25
CA TRP A 25 -1.41 3.74 -1.28
C TRP A 25 -2.59 4.51 -1.89
N ASN A 26 -2.55 5.85 -1.82
CA ASN A 26 -3.57 6.71 -2.40
C ASN A 26 -3.21 7.23 -3.80
N GLY A 27 -1.97 7.01 -4.26
CA GLY A 27 -1.48 7.47 -5.56
C GLY A 27 -1.25 8.98 -5.65
N TYR A 28 -1.15 9.67 -4.52
CA TYR A 28 -0.84 11.10 -4.38
C TYR A 28 0.49 11.29 -3.64
N GLN A 29 1.04 12.51 -3.75
CA GLN A 29 2.28 12.93 -3.05
C GLN A 29 3.54 12.10 -3.33
N CYS A 30 3.46 11.22 -4.33
CA CYS A 30 4.53 10.32 -4.69
C CYS A 30 5.76 11.03 -5.24
N LEU A 31 6.91 10.56 -4.77
CA LEU A 31 8.21 10.93 -5.30
C LEU A 31 8.47 10.27 -6.66
N THR A 32 9.46 10.79 -7.39
CA THR A 32 9.91 10.22 -8.67
C THR A 32 10.25 8.73 -8.56
N ILE A 33 10.82 8.30 -7.41
CA ILE A 33 11.19 6.89 -7.17
C ILE A 33 9.96 5.97 -7.01
N GLU A 34 8.79 6.54 -6.72
CA GLU A 34 7.52 5.83 -6.50
C GLU A 34 6.57 5.97 -7.70
N SER A 35 7.01 6.66 -8.75
CA SER A 35 6.20 6.96 -9.94
C SER A 35 5.56 5.74 -10.58
N ALA A 36 6.23 4.58 -10.54
CA ALA A 36 5.68 3.31 -11.01
C ALA A 36 4.46 2.84 -10.20
N CYS A 37 4.45 3.11 -8.90
CA CYS A 37 3.39 2.70 -7.98
C CYS A 37 2.25 3.73 -7.88
N CYS A 38 2.51 4.97 -8.27
CA CYS A 38 1.50 6.02 -8.38
C CYS A 38 0.90 6.18 -9.77
N SER A 39 1.19 5.22 -10.65
CA SER A 39 0.59 5.09 -11.96
C SER A 39 -0.83 4.50 -11.94
N SER A 40 -1.41 4.25 -10.76
CA SER A 40 -2.83 3.89 -10.56
C SER A 40 -3.81 4.91 -11.18
N LYS A 41 -3.33 6.10 -11.56
CA LYS A 41 -4.03 7.05 -12.45
C LYS A 41 -4.38 6.51 -13.85
N LEU A 42 -3.93 5.32 -14.24
CA LEU A 42 -4.19 4.70 -15.55
C LEU A 42 -5.34 3.67 -15.56
N SER A 43 -5.98 3.40 -14.42
CA SER A 43 -7.10 2.47 -14.33
C SER A 43 -8.40 3.26 -14.13
N ASP A 44 -9.44 2.96 -14.90
CA ASP A 44 -10.79 3.56 -14.81
C ASP A 44 -11.52 3.30 -13.46
N VAL A 45 -10.80 2.82 -12.45
CA VAL A 45 -11.25 2.60 -11.08
C VAL A 45 -10.69 3.73 -10.21
N PRO A 46 -11.49 4.75 -9.88
CA PRO A 46 -11.09 5.69 -8.86
C PRO A 46 -11.25 4.97 -7.53
N LEU A 47 -10.21 4.83 -6.71
CA LEU A 47 -10.31 4.83 -5.25
C LEU A 47 -8.88 4.79 -4.63
N PRO A 48 -8.66 5.45 -3.47
CA PRO A 48 -7.35 5.84 -2.95
C PRO A 48 -6.69 4.77 -2.06
N TRP A 49 -6.82 3.49 -2.38
CA TRP A 49 -6.27 2.39 -1.57
C TRP A 49 -5.88 1.19 -2.42
N PHE A 50 -5.07 0.30 -1.83
CA PHE A 50 -4.75 -1.01 -2.40
C PHE A 50 -6.04 -1.75 -2.78
N TYR A 51 -6.28 -1.90 -4.08
CA TYR A 51 -7.41 -2.66 -4.62
C TYR A 51 -6.90 -3.78 -5.51
N ARG A 52 -7.45 -4.98 -5.29
CA ARG A 52 -7.23 -6.11 -6.17
C ARG A 52 -8.53 -6.87 -6.40
N ASP A 53 -8.98 -6.81 -7.64
CA ASP A 53 -9.98 -7.75 -8.15
C ASP A 53 -9.28 -8.99 -8.70
N TYR A 54 -9.87 -10.16 -8.43
CA TYR A 54 -9.44 -11.44 -8.98
C TYR A 54 -10.43 -11.97 -10.03
N ASP A 55 -11.44 -11.19 -10.42
CA ASP A 55 -12.48 -11.55 -11.39
C ASP A 55 -13.11 -12.93 -11.07
N ASN A 56 -13.10 -13.83 -12.05
CA ASN A 56 -13.57 -15.21 -11.93
C ASN A 56 -12.43 -16.20 -11.62
N ALA A 57 -11.30 -15.73 -11.09
CA ALA A 57 -10.20 -16.62 -10.75
C ALA A 57 -10.66 -17.62 -9.70
N THR A 58 -10.52 -18.91 -10.02
CA THR A 58 -10.71 -19.98 -9.07
C THR A 58 -9.36 -20.29 -8.43
N SER A 59 -9.29 -20.15 -7.11
CA SER A 59 -8.12 -20.52 -6.32
C SER A 59 -8.54 -21.30 -5.08
N THR A 60 -7.73 -22.29 -4.70
CA THR A 60 -7.84 -22.99 -3.41
C THR A 60 -6.88 -22.42 -2.38
N ASP A 61 -6.04 -21.47 -2.77
CA ASP A 61 -5.06 -20.85 -1.89
C ASP A 61 -5.71 -19.83 -0.97
N TYR A 62 -5.09 -19.59 0.19
CA TYR A 62 -5.53 -18.54 1.10
C TYR A 62 -5.28 -17.15 0.50
N LEU A 63 -6.26 -16.27 0.68
CA LEU A 63 -6.07 -14.84 0.48
C LEU A 63 -5.29 -14.27 1.66
N GLU A 64 -4.23 -13.52 1.36
CA GLU A 64 -3.34 -12.95 2.36
C GLU A 64 -2.98 -11.51 1.99
N LEU A 65 -3.09 -10.63 2.98
CA LEU A 65 -2.53 -9.28 2.94
C LEU A 65 -1.25 -9.27 3.77
N ARG A 66 -0.12 -8.94 3.14
CA ARG A 66 1.17 -8.77 3.83
C ARG A 66 1.58 -7.32 3.84
N ILE A 67 1.99 -6.85 5.01
CA ILE A 67 2.70 -5.59 5.17
C ILE A 67 4.16 -5.95 5.34
N CYS A 68 4.97 -5.62 4.33
CA CYS A 68 6.40 -5.90 4.37
C CYS A 68 7.10 -4.75 5.10
N CYS A 69 7.76 -5.09 6.19
CA CYS A 69 8.59 -4.24 7.02
C CYS A 69 10.04 -4.75 6.90
N ASP A 70 11.03 -3.87 6.89
CA ASP A 70 12.45 -4.24 6.86
C ASP A 70 13.13 -4.14 8.24
N GLU A 71 12.43 -3.59 9.23
CA GLU A 71 12.88 -3.40 10.60
C GLU A 71 12.06 -4.21 11.63
N GLY A 72 12.52 -4.20 12.88
CA GLY A 72 11.86 -4.89 13.99
C GLY A 72 10.60 -4.17 14.50
N SER A 73 9.80 -4.86 15.32
CA SER A 73 8.56 -4.31 15.91
C SER A 73 8.75 -3.08 16.82
N TYR A 74 9.99 -2.66 17.10
CA TYR A 74 10.33 -1.54 17.97
C TYR A 74 10.64 -0.23 17.21
N ASN A 75 10.81 -0.26 15.89
CA ASN A 75 11.23 0.90 15.09
C ASN A 75 10.57 1.02 13.71
N GLU A 76 9.59 0.16 13.40
CA GLU A 76 8.71 0.32 12.24
C GLU A 76 7.24 0.20 12.68
N ASN A 77 6.48 1.28 12.49
CA ASN A 77 5.06 1.32 12.82
C ASN A 77 4.25 1.60 11.56
N VAL A 78 3.47 0.62 11.12
CA VAL A 78 2.50 0.79 10.03
C VAL A 78 1.10 0.74 10.64
N LEU A 79 0.46 1.90 10.73
CA LEU A 79 -0.92 1.97 11.21
C LEU A 79 -1.88 1.61 10.09
N VAL A 80 -2.63 0.52 10.28
CA VAL A 80 -3.72 0.11 9.39
C VAL A 80 -5.04 0.54 10.01
N ASN A 81 -5.71 1.54 9.42
CA ASN A 81 -6.99 2.02 9.93
C ASN A 81 -8.17 1.13 9.51
N LEU A 82 -8.12 0.56 8.30
CA LEU A 82 -9.18 -0.25 7.73
C LEU A 82 -8.59 -1.23 6.72
N TYR A 83 -9.11 -2.45 6.69
CA TYR A 83 -8.91 -3.41 5.61
C TYR A 83 -10.21 -4.21 5.45
N ASP A 84 -10.62 -4.43 4.20
CA ASP A 84 -11.76 -5.27 3.88
C ASP A 84 -11.31 -6.42 2.98
N LEU A 85 -11.71 -7.65 3.32
CA LEU A 85 -11.45 -8.83 2.51
C LEU A 85 -12.78 -9.50 2.18
N TYR A 86 -13.09 -9.56 0.88
CA TYR A 86 -14.32 -10.16 0.38
C TYR A 86 -14.02 -11.51 -0.27
N VAL A 87 -14.74 -12.54 0.18
CA VAL A 87 -14.73 -13.88 -0.42
C VAL A 87 -16.18 -14.25 -0.74
N LYS A 88 -16.44 -14.68 -1.97
CA LYS A 88 -17.79 -15.05 -2.41
C LYS A 88 -18.06 -16.54 -2.24
#